data_AF-A0A7S4IG91-F1
#
_entry.id   AF-A0A7S4IG91-F1
#
_cell.length_a   1.000
_cell.length_b   1.000
_cell.length_c   1.000
_cell.angle_alpha   90.00
_cell.angle_beta   90.00
_cell.angle_gamma   90.00
#
_symmetry.space_group_name_H-M   'P 1'
#
loop_
_entity.id
_entity.type
_entity.pdbx_description
1 polymer ?
#
loop_
_entity_poly.entity_id
_entity_poly.type
_entity_poly.pdbx_seq_one_letter_code
_entity_poly.pdbx_strand_id
1 'polypeptide(L)'
;NVSRIYWRQSSFGSFSRQLHMYGFKRTYEDVGTGQYKYFHESFQQSKREWLPLVSREVPPRKPYKRPLEEYRDSEAGGDDMHWAPQQAAHMAAQLAALSHRVCQLECSVASRLSLLQQKLDAVLNALPIVVNGYQQAQQMSQQKSAFNTVAPNRVPQANPMATSFDPYS
;
A
#
# COMPACT_ATOMS: atom_id res chain seq x y z
N ASN A 1 27.84 2.22 -11.12
CA ASN A 1 28.35 1.45 -9.97
C ASN A 1 29.28 2.37 -9.16
N VAL A 2 28.69 3.25 -8.33
CA VAL A 2 29.38 4.39 -7.69
C VAL A 2 30.42 3.96 -6.65
N SER A 3 30.26 2.76 -6.07
CA SER A 3 31.17 2.23 -5.05
C SER A 3 32.62 2.17 -5.51
N ARG A 4 32.91 1.80 -6.76
CA ARG A 4 34.28 1.69 -7.29
C ARG A 4 35.02 3.03 -7.43
N ILE A 5 34.29 4.15 -7.43
CA ILE A 5 34.88 5.49 -7.56
C ILE A 5 35.44 5.95 -6.21
N TYR A 6 34.73 5.65 -5.12
CA TYR A 6 35.06 6.13 -3.78
C TYR A 6 35.68 5.06 -2.86
N TRP A 7 35.48 3.78 -3.17
CA TRP A 7 35.87 2.65 -2.33
C TRP A 7 36.70 1.65 -3.13
N ARG A 8 37.78 1.15 -2.50
CA ARG A 8 38.62 0.09 -3.08
C ARG A 8 37.89 -1.25 -3.18
N GLN A 9 36.87 -1.47 -2.36
CA GLN A 9 36.05 -2.69 -2.37
C GLN A 9 34.72 -2.43 -3.07
N SER A 10 34.33 -3.33 -3.97
CA SER A 10 33.11 -3.19 -4.79
C SER A 10 31.87 -3.81 -4.14
N SER A 11 32.02 -4.58 -3.06
CA SER A 11 30.92 -5.29 -2.43
C SER A 11 30.10 -4.36 -1.53
N PHE A 12 28.78 -4.41 -1.68
CA PHE A 12 27.85 -3.68 -0.83
C PHE A 12 27.97 -4.12 0.65
N GLY A 13 28.30 -5.39 0.89
CA GLY A 13 28.51 -5.92 2.25
C GLY A 13 29.62 -5.19 3.01
N SER A 14 30.74 -4.86 2.35
CA SER A 14 31.82 -4.11 2.98
C SER A 14 31.42 -2.68 3.33
N PHE A 15 30.66 -2.02 2.44
CA PHE A 15 30.09 -0.69 2.69
C PHE A 15 29.16 -0.71 3.91
N SER A 16 28.20 -1.63 3.93
CA SER A 16 27.26 -1.80 5.04
C SER A 16 27.97 -2.14 6.34
N ARG A 17 29.02 -2.97 6.31
CA ARG A 17 29.81 -3.29 7.50
C ARG A 17 30.49 -2.05 8.08
N GLN A 18 31.08 -1.21 7.24
CA GLN A 18 31.73 0.02 7.71
C GLN A 18 30.70 0.96 8.34
N LEU A 19 29.53 1.16 7.74
CA LEU A 19 28.45 1.95 8.33
C LEU A 19 28.06 1.45 9.73
N HIS A 20 27.87 0.15 9.90
CA HIS A 20 27.57 -0.42 11.22
C HIS A 20 28.70 -0.19 12.24
N MET A 21 29.97 -0.22 11.81
CA MET A 21 31.09 0.08 12.70
C MET A 21 31.14 1.54 13.14
N TYR A 22 30.47 2.45 12.44
CA TYR A 22 30.33 3.86 12.84
C TYR A 22 28.98 4.15 13.49
N GLY A 23 28.26 3.12 13.98
CA GLY A 23 26.99 3.30 14.69
C GLY A 23 25.78 3.63 13.81
N PHE A 24 25.90 3.57 12.47
CA PHE A 24 24.76 3.80 11.59
C PHE A 24 23.75 2.66 11.71
N LYS A 25 22.48 3.01 11.92
CA LYS A 25 21.37 2.07 12.01
C LYS A 25 20.65 1.98 10.67
N ARG A 26 20.34 0.75 10.25
CA ARG A 26 19.54 0.51 9.05
C ARG A 26 18.06 0.74 9.36
N THR A 27 17.43 1.66 8.65
CA THR A 27 15.99 1.92 8.70
C THR A 27 15.34 1.36 7.45
N TYR A 28 14.33 0.51 7.60
CA TYR A 28 13.52 0.03 6.47
C TYR A 28 12.38 1.01 6.28
N GLU A 29 12.43 1.77 5.20
CA GLU A 29 11.33 2.63 4.79
C GLU A 29 10.87 2.07 3.45
N ASP A 30 9.70 1.45 3.47
CA ASP A 30 9.01 0.72 2.40
C ASP A 30 9.54 -0.67 2.01
N VAL A 31 8.67 -1.65 2.24
CA VAL A 31 8.82 -3.07 1.87
C VAL A 31 8.85 -3.27 0.34
N GLY A 32 8.55 -2.23 -0.46
CA GLY A 32 8.41 -2.33 -1.92
C GLY A 32 9.61 -1.87 -2.77
N THR A 33 10.48 -0.99 -2.27
CA THR A 33 11.49 -0.31 -3.12
C THR A 33 12.88 -0.96 -3.08
N GLY A 34 13.13 -1.84 -2.11
CA GLY A 34 14.45 -2.46 -1.90
C GLY A 34 15.56 -1.46 -1.56
N GLN A 35 15.20 -0.23 -1.17
CA GLN A 35 16.17 0.81 -0.82
C GLN A 35 16.57 0.70 0.66
N TYR A 36 17.88 0.73 0.91
CA TYR A 36 18.42 0.77 2.27
C TYR A 36 18.65 2.21 2.69
N LYS A 37 18.01 2.63 3.79
CA LYS A 37 18.30 3.90 4.45
C LYS A 37 19.13 3.66 5.70
N TYR A 38 20.10 4.54 5.93
CA TYR A 38 20.97 4.49 7.09
C TYR A 38 20.86 5.80 7.85
N PHE A 39 20.72 5.70 9.16
CA PHE A 39 20.56 6.84 10.06
C PHE A 39 21.67 6.87 11.11
N HIS A 40 22.19 8.06 11.37
CA HIS A 40 23.09 8.35 12.48
C HIS A 40 22.81 9.78 12.97
N GLU A 41 22.67 9.96 14.28
CA GLU A 41 22.22 11.22 14.88
C GLU A 41 23.16 12.41 14.56
N SER A 42 24.47 12.16 14.65
CA SER A 42 25.51 13.15 14.36
C SER A 42 25.84 13.32 12.87
N PHE A 43 25.13 12.65 11.95
CA PHE A 43 25.37 12.73 10.51
C PHE A 43 24.23 13.47 9.81
N GLN A 44 24.33 14.80 9.71
CA GLN A 44 23.30 15.67 9.12
C GLN A 44 23.87 16.48 7.94
N GLN A 45 23.08 16.69 6.88
CA GLN A 45 23.53 17.30 5.62
C GLN A 45 24.15 18.69 5.79
N SER A 46 23.66 19.48 6.75
CA SER A 46 24.10 20.86 6.98
C SER A 46 25.08 21.03 8.16
N LYS A 47 25.44 19.97 8.87
CA LYS A 47 26.26 20.03 10.10
C LYS A 47 27.53 19.23 9.97
N ARG A 48 28.44 19.72 9.15
CA ARG A 48 29.72 19.05 8.85
C ARG A 48 30.61 18.99 10.09
N GLU A 49 30.50 19.97 10.97
CA GLU A 49 31.20 20.08 12.24
C GLU A 49 30.86 18.94 13.22
N TRP A 50 29.79 18.18 12.97
CA TRP A 50 29.43 17.00 13.78
C TRP A 50 30.08 15.70 13.29
N LEU A 51 30.68 15.69 12.09
CA LEU A 51 31.35 14.49 11.56
C LEU A 51 32.43 13.91 12.50
N PRO A 52 33.24 14.70 13.23
CA PRO A 52 34.20 14.16 14.19
C PRO A 52 33.56 13.37 15.34
N LEU A 53 32.27 13.60 15.64
CA LEU A 53 31.52 12.85 16.66
C LEU A 53 31.15 11.45 16.18
N VAL A 54 31.18 11.21 14.87
CA VAL A 54 30.96 9.89 14.26
C VAL A 54 32.24 9.06 14.43
N SER A 55 32.39 8.47 15.61
CA SER A 55 33.54 7.63 15.92
C SER A 55 33.30 6.18 15.54
N ARG A 56 34.38 5.47 15.21
CA ARG A 56 34.29 4.02 14.97
C ARG A 56 34.13 3.32 16.29
N GLU A 57 33.06 2.56 16.45
CA GLU A 57 32.92 1.59 17.53
C GLU A 57 34.03 0.56 17.38
N VAL A 58 34.98 0.58 18.32
CA VAL A 58 35.95 -0.49 18.46
C VAL A 58 35.18 -1.65 19.10
N PRO A 59 34.97 -2.77 18.39
CA PRO A 59 34.32 -3.91 19.01
C PRO A 59 35.09 -4.22 20.29
N PRO A 60 34.42 -4.46 21.43
CA PRO A 60 35.12 -4.88 22.62
C PRO A 60 35.97 -6.06 22.23
N ARG A 61 37.29 -5.94 22.40
CA ARG A 61 38.21 -7.06 22.15
C ARG A 61 37.73 -8.15 23.07
N LYS A 62 37.04 -9.16 22.54
CA LYS A 62 36.74 -10.35 23.33
C LYS A 62 38.10 -10.81 23.84
N PRO A 63 38.30 -10.96 25.17
CA PRO A 63 39.54 -11.51 25.68
C PRO A 63 39.73 -12.82 24.90
N TYR A 64 40.83 -12.88 24.16
CA TYR A 64 41.17 -14.05 23.36
C TYR A 64 41.35 -15.16 24.39
N LYS A 65 40.30 -15.97 24.61
CA LYS A 65 40.43 -17.25 25.29
C LYS A 65 41.31 -18.06 24.36
N ARG A 66 42.63 -17.97 24.53
CA ARG A 66 43.56 -18.98 24.05
C ARG A 66 43.19 -20.22 24.86
N PRO A 67 42.64 -21.30 24.28
CA PRO A 67 42.71 -22.59 24.91
C PRO A 67 44.16 -23.05 24.70
N LEU A 68 45.02 -22.70 25.64
CA LEU A 68 46.32 -23.36 25.77
C LEU A 68 46.12 -24.29 26.96
N GLU A 69 46.23 -25.60 26.72
CA GLU A 69 45.85 -26.70 27.64
C GLU A 69 44.33 -26.86 27.71
N GLU A 70 43.72 -28.00 27.40
CA GLU A 70 44.10 -29.36 27.72
C GLU A 70 43.29 -30.29 26.77
N TYR A 71 43.95 -30.94 25.81
CA TYR A 71 43.43 -32.14 25.17
C TYR A 71 43.85 -33.31 26.07
N ARG A 72 43.11 -33.53 27.15
CA ARG A 72 43.10 -34.80 27.86
C ARG A 72 41.66 -35.25 27.98
N ASP A 73 41.33 -36.25 27.17
CA ASP A 73 40.49 -37.38 27.52
C ASP A 73 39.41 -37.10 28.55
N SER A 74 38.25 -36.67 28.07
CA SER A 74 37.00 -36.74 28.83
C SER A 74 35.91 -37.19 27.87
N GLU A 75 35.86 -38.49 27.64
CA GLU A 75 34.59 -39.16 27.41
C GLU A 75 33.72 -38.99 28.67
N ALA A 76 32.41 -38.82 28.49
CA ALA A 76 31.36 -38.62 29.50
C ALA A 76 31.12 -37.16 29.98
N GLY A 77 30.04 -36.57 29.48
CA GLY A 77 29.50 -35.28 29.94
C GLY A 77 28.20 -34.91 29.24
N GLY A 78 27.21 -35.81 29.26
CA GLY A 78 25.93 -35.68 28.57
C GLY A 78 24.86 -34.89 29.32
N ASP A 79 25.16 -33.71 29.87
CA ASP A 79 24.20 -32.91 30.67
C ASP A 79 24.01 -31.44 30.20
N ASP A 80 24.53 -31.06 29.03
CA ASP A 80 24.47 -29.66 28.54
C ASP A 80 23.43 -29.41 27.42
N MET A 81 22.35 -30.19 27.36
CA MET A 81 21.29 -30.03 26.33
C MET A 81 19.94 -29.52 26.87
N HIS A 82 19.95 -28.85 28.02
CA HIS A 82 18.72 -28.37 28.68
C HIS A 82 18.16 -27.05 28.14
N TRP A 83 18.88 -26.31 27.28
CA TRP A 83 18.46 -25.01 26.74
C TRP A 83 17.68 -25.11 25.41
N ALA A 84 17.82 -26.22 24.69
CA ALA A 84 17.11 -26.47 23.42
C ALA A 84 15.57 -26.50 23.53
N PRO A 85 14.95 -27.06 24.60
CA PRO A 85 13.50 -27.11 24.73
C PRO A 85 12.84 -25.73 24.87
N GLN A 86 13.52 -24.78 25.54
CA GLN A 86 12.97 -23.45 25.77
C GLN A 86 12.93 -22.63 24.48
N GLN A 87 13.98 -22.73 23.66
CA GLN A 87 14.00 -22.09 22.34
C GLN A 87 12.94 -22.72 21.40
N ALA A 88 12.79 -24.04 21.43
CA ALA A 88 11.75 -24.74 20.66
C ALA A 88 10.34 -24.32 21.09
N ALA A 89 10.07 -24.22 22.39
CA ALA A 89 8.79 -23.74 22.92
C ALA A 89 8.50 -22.29 22.52
N HIS A 90 9.52 -21.42 22.54
CA HIS A 90 9.36 -20.04 22.09
C HIS A 90 9.02 -19.95 20.60
N MET A 91 9.74 -20.70 19.75
CA MET A 91 9.44 -20.73 18.31
C MET A 91 8.06 -21.33 18.03
N ALA A 92 7.65 -22.38 18.75
CA ALA A 92 6.32 -22.97 18.65
C ALA A 92 5.23 -21.96 19.02
N ALA A 93 5.43 -21.17 20.08
CA ALA A 93 4.51 -20.10 20.47
C ALA A 93 4.42 -18.99 19.40
N GLN A 94 5.55 -18.60 18.79
CA GLN A 94 5.55 -17.64 17.69
C GLN A 94 4.79 -18.16 16.47
N LEU A 95 4.99 -19.43 16.10
CA LEU A 95 4.26 -20.08 15.01
C LEU A 95 2.75 -20.15 15.29
N ALA A 96 2.36 -20.51 16.52
CA ALA A 96 0.96 -20.53 16.92
C ALA A 96 0.33 -19.12 16.84
N ALA A 97 1.03 -18.09 17.29
CA ALA A 97 0.57 -16.70 17.21
C ALA A 97 0.41 -16.23 15.75
N LEU A 98 1.35 -16.59 14.87
CA LEU A 98 1.25 -16.29 13.43
C LEU A 98 0.08 -17.02 12.78
N SER A 99 -0.11 -18.31 13.09
CA SER A 99 -1.23 -19.11 12.61
C SER A 99 -2.58 -18.50 13.00
N HIS A 100 -2.71 -18.06 14.27
CA HIS A 100 -3.92 -17.39 14.74
C HIS A 100 -4.18 -16.06 14.00
N ARG A 101 -3.14 -15.27 13.72
CA ARG A 101 -3.27 -14.01 12.94
C ARG A 101 -3.72 -14.28 11.50
N VAL A 102 -3.19 -15.32 10.86
CA VAL A 102 -3.63 -15.73 9.52
C VAL A 102 -5.12 -16.10 9.54
N CYS A 103 -5.54 -16.91 10.49
CA CYS A 103 -6.95 -17.30 10.64
C CYS A 103 -7.87 -16.07 10.85
N GLN A 104 -7.47 -15.09 11.67
CA GLN A 104 -8.23 -13.85 11.84
C GLN A 104 -8.36 -13.04 10.53
N LEU A 105 -7.28 -12.96 9.75
CA LEU A 105 -7.30 -12.27 8.46
C LEU A 105 -8.22 -12.98 7.47
N GLU A 106 -8.17 -14.30 7.40
CA GLU A 106 -9.05 -15.12 6.56
C GLU A 106 -10.52 -14.89 6.93
N CYS A 107 -10.86 -14.92 8.22
CA CYS A 107 -12.22 -14.62 8.68
C CYS A 107 -12.65 -13.20 8.29
N SER A 108 -11.81 -12.19 8.50
CA SER A 108 -12.11 -10.80 8.13
C SER A 108 -12.31 -10.62 6.62
N VAL A 109 -11.49 -11.27 5.79
CA VAL A 109 -11.63 -11.23 4.33
C VAL A 109 -12.92 -11.91 3.90
N ALA A 110 -13.23 -13.09 4.45
CA ALA A 110 -14.47 -13.80 4.16
C ALA A 110 -15.72 -12.98 4.50
N SER A 111 -15.75 -12.31 5.66
CA SER A 111 -16.86 -11.43 6.03
C SER A 111 -17.02 -10.25 5.08
N ARG A 112 -15.91 -9.62 4.65
CA ARG A 112 -15.96 -8.50 3.69
C ARG A 112 -16.44 -8.96 2.31
N LEU A 113 -15.99 -10.13 1.84
CA LEU A 113 -16.46 -10.70 0.58
C LEU A 113 -17.95 -11.02 0.62
N SER A 114 -18.44 -11.60 1.72
CA SER A 114 -19.86 -11.86 1.91
C SER A 114 -20.70 -10.57 1.87
N LEU A 115 -20.22 -9.49 2.52
CA LEU A 115 -20.90 -8.19 2.48
C LEU A 115 -20.92 -7.58 1.07
N LEU A 116 -19.81 -7.70 0.32
CA LEU A 116 -19.76 -7.21 -1.06
C LEU A 116 -20.71 -8.01 -1.96
N GLN A 117 -20.78 -9.33 -1.78
CA GLN A 117 -21.71 -10.18 -2.49
C GLN A 117 -23.17 -9.75 -2.22
N GLN A 118 -23.52 -9.55 -0.95
CA GLN A 118 -24.86 -9.08 -0.57
C GLN A 118 -25.21 -7.73 -1.21
N LYS A 119 -24.25 -6.79 -1.26
CA LYS A 119 -24.45 -5.48 -1.91
C LYS A 119 -24.63 -5.62 -3.41
N LEU A 120 -23.86 -6.50 -4.05
CA LEU A 120 -24.00 -6.77 -5.48
C LEU A 120 -25.39 -7.36 -5.78
N ASP A 121 -25.83 -8.33 -5.00
CA ASP A 121 -27.15 -8.95 -5.15
C ASP A 121 -28.27 -7.91 -4.94
N ALA A 122 -28.13 -7.01 -3.97
CA ALA A 122 -29.08 -5.92 -3.75
C ALA A 122 -29.17 -4.97 -4.95
N VAL A 123 -28.04 -4.61 -5.57
CA VAL A 123 -28.01 -3.77 -6.78
C VAL A 123 -28.66 -4.50 -7.95
N LEU A 124 -28.31 -5.76 -8.18
CA LEU A 124 -28.88 -6.57 -9.26
C LEU A 124 -30.40 -6.70 -9.13
N ASN A 125 -30.90 -6.90 -7.91
CA ASN A 125 -32.34 -6.97 -7.63
C ASN A 125 -33.07 -5.62 -7.79
N ALA A 126 -32.38 -4.49 -7.65
CA ALA A 126 -32.96 -3.16 -7.83
C ALA A 126 -33.03 -2.73 -9.31
N LEU A 127 -32.19 -3.27 -10.19
CA LEU A 127 -32.13 -2.88 -11.61
C LEU A 127 -33.48 -2.99 -12.34
N PRO A 128 -34.27 -4.08 -12.21
CA PRO A 128 -35.56 -4.18 -12.90
C PRO A 128 -36.54 -3.09 -12.47
N ILE A 129 -36.53 -2.68 -11.20
CA ILE A 129 -37.41 -1.62 -10.68
C ILE A 129 -37.07 -0.29 -11.37
N VAL A 130 -35.78 0.03 -11.47
CA VAL A 130 -35.31 1.26 -12.13
C VAL A 130 -35.64 1.24 -13.62
N VAL A 131 -35.39 0.12 -14.30
CA VAL A 131 -35.67 -0.04 -15.73
C VAL A 131 -37.16 0.10 -16.02
N ASN A 132 -38.02 -0.57 -15.24
CA ASN A 132 -39.47 -0.50 -15.39
C ASN A 132 -39.99 0.92 -15.10
N GLY A 133 -39.46 1.58 -14.07
CA GLY A 133 -39.83 2.97 -13.75
C GLY A 133 -39.47 3.94 -14.87
N TYR A 134 -38.31 3.77 -15.51
CA TYR A 134 -37.92 4.58 -16.66
C TYR A 134 -38.83 4.34 -17.88
N GLN A 135 -39.16 3.09 -18.18
CA GLN A 135 -40.10 2.76 -19.27
C GLN A 135 -41.49 3.37 -19.04
N GLN A 136 -42.00 3.29 -17.81
CA GLN A 136 -43.29 3.89 -17.45
C GLN A 136 -43.27 5.42 -17.61
N ALA A 137 -42.18 6.08 -17.17
CA ALA A 137 -42.02 7.52 -17.35
C ALA A 137 -41.99 7.93 -18.83
N GLN A 138 -41.35 7.15 -19.70
CA GLN A 138 -41.36 7.40 -21.14
C GLN A 138 -42.77 7.28 -21.75
N GLN A 139 -43.54 6.26 -21.36
CA GLN A 139 -44.93 6.10 -21.84
C GLN A 139 -45.80 7.29 -21.44
N MET A 140 -45.70 7.77 -20.19
CA MET A 140 -46.45 8.96 -19.75
C MET A 140 -46.03 10.23 -20.50
N SER A 141 -44.75 10.36 -20.86
CA SER A 141 -44.27 11.50 -21.66
C SER A 141 -44.86 11.51 -23.07
N GLN A 142 -44.96 10.33 -23.72
CA GLN A 142 -45.54 10.22 -25.07
C GLN A 142 -47.05 10.49 -25.06
N GLN A 143 -47.78 10.08 -24.02
CA GLN A 143 -49.20 10.41 -23.87
C GLN A 143 -49.44 11.92 -23.73
N LYS A 144 -48.57 12.63 -23.00
CA LYS A 144 -48.67 14.09 -22.85
C LYS A 144 -48.41 14.83 -24.17
N SER A 145 -47.48 14.37 -25.01
CA SER A 145 -47.24 15.03 -26.30
C SER A 145 -48.39 14.84 -27.29
N ALA A 146 -49.09 13.70 -27.23
CA ALA A 146 -50.25 13.45 -28.10
C ALA A 146 -51.44 14.38 -27.79
N PHE A 147 -51.61 14.79 -26.52
CA PHE A 147 -52.70 15.70 -26.13
C PHE A 147 -52.49 17.15 -26.60
N ASN A 148 -51.25 17.60 -26.80
CA ASN A 148 -50.97 18.99 -27.21
C ASN A 148 -51.05 19.25 -28.73
N THR A 149 -51.26 18.22 -29.56
CA THR A 149 -51.28 18.37 -31.03
C THR A 149 -52.70 18.54 -31.60
N VAL A 150 -53.75 18.53 -30.77
CA VAL A 150 -55.14 18.75 -31.21
C VAL A 150 -55.59 20.17 -30.86
N ALA A 151 -55.04 21.15 -31.59
CA ALA A 151 -55.68 22.45 -31.77
C ALA A 151 -55.34 22.96 -33.17
N PRO A 152 -56.22 22.77 -34.18
CA PRO A 152 -56.04 23.39 -35.47
C PRO A 152 -56.24 24.90 -35.28
N ASN A 153 -55.15 25.65 -35.34
CA ASN A 153 -55.18 27.10 -35.48
C ASN A 153 -55.79 27.42 -36.85
N ARG A 154 -57.12 27.47 -36.91
CA ARG A 154 -57.87 28.13 -37.97
C ARG A 154 -57.66 29.63 -37.75
N VAL A 155 -56.50 30.13 -38.18
CA VAL A 155 -56.29 31.57 -38.32
C VAL A 155 -57.07 31.99 -39.56
N PRO A 156 -58.06 32.90 -39.45
CA PRO A 156 -58.71 33.46 -40.63
C PRO A 156 -57.68 34.24 -41.44
N GLN A 157 -57.54 33.84 -42.70
CA GLN A 157 -56.72 34.44 -43.73
C GLN A 157 -57.13 35.91 -43.92
N ALA A 158 -56.36 36.84 -43.33
CA ALA A 158 -56.51 38.26 -43.61
C ALA A 158 -55.82 38.58 -44.94
N ASN A 159 -56.62 38.96 -45.93
CA ASN A 159 -56.17 39.45 -47.23
C ASN A 159 -55.24 40.67 -47.05
N PRO A 160 -54.04 40.69 -47.64
CA PRO A 160 -53.27 41.93 -47.75
C PRO A 160 -53.95 42.81 -48.81
N MET A 161 -54.66 43.85 -48.39
CA MET A 161 -54.99 44.95 -49.29
C MET A 161 -53.69 45.66 -49.67
N ALA A 162 -53.39 45.61 -50.96
CA ALA A 162 -52.37 46.41 -51.60
C ALA A 162 -52.73 47.90 -51.45
N THR A 163 -51.91 48.64 -50.70
CA THR A 163 -51.82 50.09 -50.86
C THR A 163 -50.52 50.37 -51.60
N SER A 164 -50.66 50.55 -52.91
CA SER A 164 -49.72 51.29 -53.72
C SER A 164 -49.69 52.72 -53.19
N PHE A 165 -48.51 53.19 -52.80
CA PHE A 165 -48.23 54.59 -52.57
C PHE A 165 -47.01 54.94 -53.42
N ASP A 166 -47.27 55.52 -54.59
CA ASP A 166 -46.28 56.18 -55.45
C ASP A 166 -46.04 57.60 -54.93
N PRO A 167 -44.82 57.95 -54.51
CA PRO A 167 -44.35 59.31 -54.55
C PRO A 167 -43.48 59.44 -55.80
N TYR A 168 -43.96 60.22 -56.78
CA TYR A 168 -43.28 60.59 -58.02
C TYR A 168 -43.36 59.58 -59.18
N SER A 169 -44.38 59.74 -60.03
CA SER A 169 -44.26 60.01 -61.48
C SER A 169 -45.63 60.22 -62.11
#